data_AF-A0AAU5TJD8-F1
#
_entry.id   AF-A0AAU5TJD8-F1
#
_cell.length_a   1.000
_cell.length_b   1.000
_cell.length_c   1.000
_cell.angle_alpha   90.00
_cell.angle_beta   90.00
_cell.angle_gamma   90.00
#
_symmetry.space_group_name_H-M   'P 1'
#
loop_
_entity.id
_entity.type
_entity.pdbx_description
1 polymer ?
#
loop_
_entity_poly.entity_id
_entity_poly.type
_entity_poly.pdbx_seq_one_letter_code
_entity_poly.pdbx_strand_id
1 'polypeptide(L)' 'MSTSQYVIGMVLVLAALAALVATPLLIVHSRTTYDHGPSCFWCHPRLPRGRTRH' A
#
# COMPACT_ATOMS: atom_id res chain seq x y z
N MET A 1 5.21 4.39 32.83
CA MET A 1 4.51 4.02 31.58
C MET A 1 3.82 2.70 31.80
N SER A 2 2.55 2.58 31.43
CA SER A 2 1.87 1.28 31.46
C SER A 2 2.29 0.43 30.25
N THR A 3 2.23 -0.89 30.38
CA THR A 3 2.45 -1.83 29.27
C THR A 3 1.58 -1.49 28.05
N SER A 4 0.34 -1.02 28.28
CA SER A 4 -0.56 -0.59 27.23
C SER A 4 -0.04 0.61 26.44
N GLN A 5 0.53 1.63 27.11
CA GLN A 5 1.11 2.79 26.43
C GLN A 5 2.30 2.39 25.55
N TYR A 6 3.12 1.44 26.01
CA TYR A 6 4.26 0.93 25.24
C TYR A 6 3.80 0.17 23.99
N VAL A 7 2.79 -0.70 24.12
CA VAL A 7 2.23 -1.44 22.99
C VAL A 7 1.61 -0.48 21.97
N ILE A 8 0.84 0.51 22.42
CA ILE A 8 0.27 1.54 21.54
C ILE A 8 1.39 2.29 20.80
N GLY A 9 2.43 2.71 21.52
CA GLY A 9 3.59 3.36 20.93
C GLY A 9 4.27 2.51 19.86
N MET A 10 4.50 1.22 20.13
CA MET A 10 5.07 0.31 19.13
C MET A 10 4.19 0.16 17.89
N VAL A 11 2.88 0.00 18.07
CA VAL A 11 1.94 -0.11 16.94
C VAL A 11 1.97 1.15 16.06
N LEU A 12 1.99 2.34 16.68
CA LEU A 12 2.08 3.61 15.97
C LEU A 12 3.40 3.75 15.19
N VAL A 13 4.53 3.36 15.79
CA VAL A 13 5.83 3.38 15.11
C VAL A 13 5.83 2.44 13.91
N LEU A 14 5.32 1.21 14.07
CA LEU A 14 5.23 0.25 12.97
C LEU A 14 4.32 0.77 11.84
N ALA A 15 3.18 1.38 12.19
CA ALA A 15 2.29 2.00 11.21
C ALA A 15 2.95 3.17 10.46
N ALA A 16 3.71 4.01 11.17
CA ALA A 16 4.45 5.11 10.56
C ALA A 16 5.54 4.62 9.60
N LEU A 17 6.30 3.59 9.99
CA LEU A 17 7.30 2.97 9.11
C LEU A 17 6.65 2.36 7.86
N ALA A 18 5.52 1.67 8.01
CA ALA A 18 4.79 1.12 6.88
C ALA A 18 4.31 2.24 5.93
N ALA A 19 3.79 3.36 6.47
CA ALA A 19 3.37 4.51 5.68
C ALA A 19 4.56 5.14 4.93
N LEU A 20 5.70 5.35 5.59
CA LEU A 20 6.90 5.92 4.96
C LEU A 20 7.40 5.11 3.76
N VAL A 21 7.24 3.78 3.78
CA VAL A 21 7.60 2.91 2.66
C VAL A 21 6.50 2.88 1.60
N ALA A 22 5.23 2.83 1.99
CA ALA A 22 4.11 2.72 1.06
C ALA A 22 3.88 4.01 0.25
N THR A 23 4.06 5.18 0.86
CA THR A 23 3.83 6.49 0.22
C THR A 23 4.65 6.71 -1.05
N PRO A 24 5.99 6.54 -1.09
CA PRO A 24 6.75 6.73 -2.32
C PRO A 24 6.34 5.73 -3.41
N LEU A 25 6.02 4.49 -3.04
CA LEU A 25 5.54 3.48 -4.00
C LEU A 25 4.21 3.90 -4.64
N LEU A 26 3.29 4.44 -3.85
CA LEU A 26 2.02 4.98 -4.34
C LEU A 26 2.23 6.19 -5.26
N ILE A 27 3.14 7.11 -4.91
CA ILE A 27 3.43 8.30 -5.72
C ILE A 27 4.07 7.92 -7.06
N VAL A 28 5.01 6.97 -7.06
CA VAL A 28 5.61 6.49 -8.30
C VAL A 28 4.54 5.81 -9.16
N HIS A 29 3.73 4.94 -8.56
CA HIS A 29 2.65 4.25 -9.27
C HIS A 29 1.62 5.19 -9.90
N SER A 30 1.21 6.25 -9.20
CA SER A 30 0.22 7.20 -9.73
C SER A 30 0.73 8.06 -10.88
N ARG A 31 2.05 8.18 -11.05
CA ARG A 31 2.67 8.91 -12.17
C ARG A 31 2.83 8.03 -13.41
N THR A 32 2.84 6.72 -13.26
CA THR A 32 2.98 5.77 -14.37
C THR A 32 1.60 5.35 -14.88
N THR A 33 1.01 6.17 -15.76
CA THR A 33 -0.35 5.94 -16.30
C THR A 33 -0.50 4.68 -17.14
N TYR A 34 0.63 4.13 -17.62
CA TYR A 34 0.68 2.93 -18.46
C TYR A 34 0.18 1.67 -17.74
N ASP A 35 0.28 1.63 -16.40
CA ASP A 35 0.00 0.44 -15.59
C ASP A 35 -1.31 0.54 -14.79
N HIS A 36 -2.27 1.39 -15.17
CA HIS A 36 -3.58 1.52 -14.49
C HIS A 36 -4.69 0.62 -15.08
N GLY A 37 -4.35 -0.34 -15.94
CA GLY A 37 -5.32 -1.27 -16.51
C GLY A 37 -5.93 -2.24 -15.47
N PRO A 38 -6.87 -3.11 -15.87
CA PRO A 38 -7.54 -4.07 -14.97
C PRO A 38 -6.58 -5.07 -14.29
N SER A 39 -5.38 -5.21 -14.85
CA SER A 39 -4.28 -6.01 -14.30
C SER A 39 -3.56 -5.34 -13.12
N CYS A 40 -3.80 -4.04 -12.88
CA CYS A 40 -3.14 -3.27 -11.85
C CYS A 40 -3.64 -3.64 -10.46
N PHE A 41 -2.78 -4.28 -9.67
CA PHE A 41 -3.12 -4.63 -8.29
C PHE A 41 -3.28 -3.41 -7.38
N TRP A 42 -2.51 -2.35 -7.62
CA TRP A 42 -2.56 -1.15 -6.79
C TRP A 42 -3.88 -0.38 -6.97
N CYS A 43 -4.41 -0.35 -8.19
CA CYS A 43 -5.75 0.21 -8.48
C CYS A 43 -6.88 -0.75 -8.14
N HIS A 44 -6.65 -2.05 -8.36
CA HIS A 44 -7.67 -3.08 -8.28
C HIS A 44 -7.21 -4.28 -7.45
N PRO A 45 -7.04 -4.12 -6.12
CA PRO A 45 -6.50 -5.19 -5.26
C PRO A 45 -7.41 -6.42 -5.18
N ARG A 46 -8.69 -6.26 -5.55
CA ARG A 46 -9.71 -7.31 -5.52
C ARG A 46 -10.12 -7.83 -6.89
N LEU A 47 -9.65 -7.24 -8.00
CA LEU A 47 -9.92 -7.86 -9.29
C LEU A 47 -9.01 -9.09 -9.45
N PRO A 48 -9.56 -10.25 -9.85
CA PRO A 48 -8.74 -11.39 -10.20
C PRO A 48 -7.80 -10.98 -11.33
N ARG A 49 -6.50 -11.27 -11.19
CA ARG A 49 -5.47 -11.03 -12.21
C ARG A 49 -5.61 -11.99 -13.40
N GLY A 50 -6.84 -12.23 -13.86
CA GLY A 50 -7.17 -13.03 -15.01
C GLY A 50 -6.90 -12.23 -16.27
N ARG A 51 -5.73 -12.49 -16.87
CA ARG A 51 -5.38 -12.29 -18.28
C ARG A 51 -6.37 -11.37 -19.03
N THR A 52 -6.15 -10.06 -18.94
CA THR A 52 -6.76 -9.11 -19.87
C THR A 52 -6.27 -9.48 -21.27
N ARG A 53 -7.06 -10.30 -21.97
CA ARG A 53 -7.03 -10.38 -23.42
C ARG A 53 -7.65 -9.09 -23.93
N HIS A 54 -6.83 -8.16 -24.36
CA HIS A 54 -7.09 -7.32 -25.53
C HIS A 54 -5.79 -6.63 -25.96
#